data_AF-A0A969NG23-F1
#
_entry.id   AF-A0A969NG23-F1
#
_cell.length_a   1.000
_cell.length_b   1.000
_cell.length_c   1.000
_cell.angle_alpha   90.00
_cell.angle_beta   90.00
_cell.angle_gamma   90.00
#
_symmetry.space_group_name_H-M   'P 1'
#
loop_
_entity.id
_entity.type
_entity.pdbx_description
1 polymer ?
#
loop_
_entity_poly.entity_id
_entity_poly.type
_entity_poly.pdbx_seq_one_letter_code
_entity_poly.pdbx_strand_id
1 'polypeptide(L)'
;MGKISQIYIVLFFILNHLVGIQAQVSDIDVKVAYIYRFTEHIEWYNKPNLKFFTIGVYDDNELTLKKFNYLAQNRKIKNLQIKIIPISTLNQLKKENLEIVYVGSRYNPEIVEVFSSVSSRNTLIISDNCQIKEAVMINFLPSAEKDAVLFEVNKRNAINEDLIIHPDILLMGGTYLDVRALFREKELELVKEKEKLKQSKEEVIRQNQIIQKQDQLISEKESIIQSFNHKIQKQESELKKQKDELDFLMEEIEQKKVLLEQN
;
A
#
# COMPACT_ATOMS: atom_id res chain seq x y z
N MET A 1 67.50 -25.12 25.18
CA MET A 1 66.13 -25.18 24.59
C MET A 1 65.02 -24.57 25.48
N GLY A 2 65.28 -24.07 26.70
CA GLY A 2 64.22 -23.60 27.61
C GLY A 2 63.73 -22.15 27.46
N LYS A 3 64.53 -21.22 26.92
CA LYS A 3 64.16 -19.79 26.85
C LYS A 3 63.26 -19.42 25.66
N ILE A 4 63.38 -20.14 24.55
CA ILE A 4 62.56 -19.90 23.34
C ILE A 4 61.12 -20.38 23.59
N SER A 5 60.94 -21.47 24.33
CA SER A 5 59.61 -21.99 24.70
C SER A 5 58.82 -21.07 25.64
N GLN A 6 59.50 -20.28 26.48
CA GLN A 6 58.85 -19.33 27.39
C GLN A 6 58.32 -18.08 26.66
N ILE A 7 58.97 -17.67 25.56
CA ILE A 7 58.53 -16.53 24.73
C ILE A 7 57.23 -16.85 23.99
N TYR A 8 57.05 -18.08 23.50
CA TYR A 8 55.81 -18.49 22.84
C TYR A 8 54.62 -18.58 23.81
N ILE A 9 54.85 -18.96 25.07
CA ILE A 9 53.80 -19.02 26.09
C ILE A 9 53.34 -17.59 26.47
N VAL A 10 54.27 -16.63 26.56
CA VAL A 10 53.91 -15.22 26.82
C VAL A 10 53.22 -14.58 25.61
N LEU A 11 53.64 -14.89 24.37
CA LEU A 11 52.95 -14.41 23.16
C LEU A 11 51.53 -14.99 23.02
N PHE A 12 51.31 -16.24 23.44
CA PHE A 12 49.99 -16.88 23.42
C PHE A 12 49.01 -16.24 24.40
N PHE A 13 49.49 -15.70 25.53
CA PHE A 13 48.64 -14.97 26.48
C PHE A 13 48.25 -13.56 25.99
N ILE A 14 49.09 -12.91 25.19
CA ILE A 14 48.78 -11.58 24.63
C ILE A 14 47.77 -11.68 23.48
N LEU A 15 47.78 -12.77 22.71
CA LEU A 15 46.83 -13.00 21.60
C LEU A 15 45.42 -13.43 22.05
N ASN A 16 45.24 -13.89 23.30
CA ASN A 16 43.92 -14.26 23.83
C ASN A 16 43.15 -13.10 24.50
N HIS A 17 43.75 -11.91 24.62
CA HIS A 17 43.04 -10.73 25.13
C HIS A 17 42.33 -9.89 24.03
N LEU A 18 42.38 -10.33 22.78
CA LEU A 18 41.60 -9.77 21.66
C LEU A 18 40.23 -10.45 21.48
N VAL A 19 39.69 -11.07 22.54
CA VAL A 19 38.29 -11.48 22.54
C VAL A 19 37.44 -10.21 22.61
N GLY A 20 36.76 -9.93 21.50
CA GLY A 20 36.09 -8.67 21.22
C GLY A 20 35.14 -8.22 22.31
N ILE A 21 35.21 -6.93 22.63
CA ILE A 21 34.13 -6.19 23.28
C ILE A 21 32.97 -6.17 22.26
N GLN A 22 32.04 -7.13 22.34
CA GLN A 22 30.73 -6.91 21.75
C GLN A 22 30.08 -5.78 22.53
N ALA A 23 30.04 -4.58 21.94
CA ALA A 23 29.25 -3.49 22.48
C ALA A 23 27.79 -3.94 22.46
N GLN A 24 27.23 -4.24 23.64
CA GLN A 24 25.81 -4.55 23.78
C GLN A 24 25.02 -3.34 23.27
N VAL A 25 24.14 -3.55 22.29
CA VAL A 25 23.24 -2.52 21.79
C VAL A 25 22.36 -2.05 22.96
N SER A 26 22.35 -0.75 23.24
CA SER A 26 21.54 -0.20 24.31
C SER A 26 20.08 -0.04 23.87
N ASP A 27 19.12 -0.09 24.80
CA ASP A 27 17.71 0.22 24.51
C ASP A 27 17.54 1.57 23.78
N ILE A 28 18.37 2.56 24.13
CA ILE A 28 18.41 3.87 23.47
C ILE A 28 18.83 3.75 22.00
N ASP A 29 19.83 2.91 21.69
CA ASP A 29 20.24 2.68 20.30
C ASP A 29 19.09 2.10 19.47
N VAL A 30 18.37 1.13 20.04
CA VAL A 30 17.24 0.50 19.37
C VAL A 30 16.11 1.52 19.16
N LYS A 31 15.72 2.28 20.18
CA LYS A 31 14.68 3.31 20.09
C LYS A 31 15.01 4.38 19.04
N VAL A 32 16.25 4.90 19.01
CA VAL A 32 16.67 5.90 18.02
C VAL A 32 16.62 5.31 16.59
N ALA A 33 17.03 4.05 16.42
CA ALA A 33 16.92 3.37 15.13
C ALA A 33 15.46 3.19 14.70
N TYR A 34 14.56 2.86 15.63
CA TYR A 34 13.12 2.77 15.38
C TYR A 34 12.51 4.12 14.99
N ILE A 35 12.87 5.20 15.67
CA ILE A 35 12.41 6.55 15.32
C ILE A 35 12.79 6.91 13.89
N TYR A 36 14.03 6.58 13.47
CA TYR A 36 14.45 6.72 12.08
C TYR A 36 13.57 5.88 11.14
N ARG A 37 13.35 4.60 11.45
CA ARG A 37 12.53 3.70 10.61
C ARG A 37 11.08 4.15 10.52
N PHE A 38 10.47 4.69 11.58
CA PHE A 38 9.12 5.24 11.54
C PHE A 38 8.96 6.30 10.44
N THR A 39 10.01 7.06 10.15
CA THR A 39 9.95 8.09 9.09
C THR A 39 9.76 7.51 7.69
N GLU A 40 10.07 6.23 7.48
CA GLU A 40 9.85 5.49 6.22
C GLU A 40 8.37 5.11 6.04
N HIS A 41 7.60 5.08 7.13
CA HIS A 41 6.18 4.68 7.17
C HIS A 41 5.24 5.85 7.47
N ILE A 42 5.75 7.09 7.50
CA ILE A 42 4.97 8.28 7.84
C ILE A 42 5.12 9.35 6.76
N GLU A 43 3.98 9.88 6.35
CA GLU A 43 3.90 11.01 5.42
C GLU A 43 3.42 12.25 6.15
N TRP A 44 4.10 13.36 5.90
CA TRP A 44 3.74 14.69 6.39
C TRP A 44 3.11 15.44 5.22
N TYR A 45 1.84 15.80 5.31
CA TYR A 45 1.20 16.61 4.28
C TYR A 45 1.74 18.05 4.29
N ASN A 46 1.63 18.73 3.14
CA ASN A 46 1.77 20.18 3.01
C ASN A 46 3.07 20.80 3.55
N LYS A 47 4.23 20.14 3.40
CA LYS A 47 5.55 20.74 3.70
C LYS A 47 6.43 20.94 2.45
N PRO A 48 6.06 21.80 1.49
CA PRO A 48 6.94 22.13 0.38
C PRO A 48 8.19 22.87 0.89
N ASN A 49 9.37 22.50 0.37
CA ASN A 49 10.66 23.19 0.56
C ASN A 49 11.34 23.06 1.95
N LEU A 50 11.21 21.93 2.63
CA LEU A 50 12.05 21.64 3.81
C LEU A 50 13.53 21.63 3.44
N LYS A 51 14.35 22.42 4.14
CA LYS A 51 15.83 22.42 3.98
C LYS A 51 16.49 21.31 4.81
N PHE A 52 15.92 21.01 5.96
CA PHE A 52 16.37 20.01 6.92
C PHE A 52 15.16 19.24 7.44
N PHE A 53 15.38 17.99 7.86
CA PHE A 53 14.41 17.23 8.64
C PHE A 53 14.76 17.40 10.12
N THR A 54 13.90 18.11 10.86
CA THR A 54 14.22 18.59 12.21
C THR A 54 13.58 17.72 13.28
N ILE A 55 14.40 17.21 14.20
CA ILE A 55 13.96 16.36 15.31
C ILE A 55 14.26 17.10 16.63
N GLY A 56 13.21 17.43 17.37
CA GLY A 56 13.31 17.91 18.74
C GLY A 56 13.48 16.75 19.71
N VAL A 57 14.48 16.82 20.59
CA VAL A 57 14.75 15.79 21.61
C VAL A 57 14.53 16.41 22.98
N TYR A 58 13.41 16.07 23.63
CA TYR A 58 13.10 16.48 24.99
C TYR A 58 13.43 15.34 25.96
N ASP A 59 14.72 15.24 26.31
CA ASP A 59 15.29 14.22 27.18
C ASP A 59 16.56 14.80 27.85
N ASP A 60 16.77 14.52 29.14
CA ASP A 60 17.93 14.97 29.92
C ASP A 60 19.06 13.95 29.89
N ASN A 61 18.82 12.76 29.36
CA ASN A 61 19.84 11.74 29.16
C ASN A 61 20.80 12.14 28.01
N GLU A 62 22.02 12.53 28.37
CA GLU A 62 23.07 12.87 27.40
C GLU A 62 23.34 11.77 26.37
N LEU A 63 23.19 10.50 26.76
CA LEU A 63 23.41 9.38 25.85
C LEU A 63 22.36 9.39 24.73
N THR A 64 21.09 9.67 25.05
CA THR A 64 20.01 9.85 24.06
C THR A 64 20.41 10.91 23.04
N LEU A 65 20.80 12.10 23.51
CA LEU A 65 21.21 13.19 22.62
C LEU A 65 22.44 12.82 21.77
N LYS A 66 23.43 12.12 22.34
CA LYS A 66 24.60 11.62 21.59
C LYS A 66 24.19 10.65 20.47
N LYS A 67 23.24 9.74 20.71
CA LYS A 67 22.75 8.79 19.70
C LYS A 67 21.95 9.46 18.59
N PHE A 68 21.09 10.44 18.92
CA PHE A 68 20.41 11.24 17.90
C PHE A 68 21.39 12.04 17.04
N ASN A 69 22.42 12.65 17.64
CA ASN A 69 23.45 13.35 16.87
C ASN A 69 24.25 12.41 15.96
N TYR A 70 24.57 11.21 16.45
CA TYR A 70 25.20 10.18 15.62
C TYR A 70 24.31 9.78 14.44
N LEU A 71 23.01 9.57 14.66
CA LEU A 71 22.05 9.31 13.58
C LEU A 71 22.09 10.45 12.55
N ALA A 72 22.05 11.71 12.99
CA ALA A 72 22.00 12.86 12.11
C ALA A 72 23.25 13.06 11.26
N GLN A 73 24.43 12.66 11.75
CA GLN A 73 25.68 12.70 10.99
C GLN A 73 25.76 11.60 9.91
N ASN A 74 25.06 10.48 10.12
CA ASN A 74 25.25 9.26 9.33
C ASN A 74 24.06 8.92 8.43
N ARG A 75 22.93 9.63 8.53
CA ARG A 75 21.69 9.32 7.82
C ARG A 75 20.99 10.58 7.31
N LYS A 76 20.07 10.36 6.38
CA LYS A 76 19.16 11.37 5.83
C LYS A 76 17.75 10.82 5.90
N ILE A 77 16.77 11.70 6.05
CA ILE A 77 15.35 11.34 5.98
C ILE A 77 14.77 12.04 4.75
N LYS A 78 14.16 11.27 3.83
CA LYS A 78 13.59 11.81 2.57
C LYS A 78 14.59 12.69 1.80
N ASN A 79 15.85 12.24 1.72
CA ASN A 79 17.01 12.95 1.14
C ASN A 79 17.40 14.28 1.82
N LEU A 80 16.78 14.64 2.95
CA LEU A 80 17.12 15.82 3.75
C LEU A 80 18.13 15.48 4.85
N GLN A 81 19.04 16.43 5.11
CA GLN A 81 19.93 16.35 6.28
C GLN A 81 19.10 16.46 7.56
N ILE A 82 19.45 15.65 8.56
CA ILE A 82 18.76 15.63 9.83
C ILE A 82 19.34 16.72 10.73
N LYS A 83 18.49 17.55 11.36
CA LYS A 83 18.89 18.53 12.36
C LYS A 83 18.31 18.14 13.72
N ILE A 84 19.18 17.91 14.70
CA ILE A 84 18.76 17.63 16.09
C ILE A 84 18.69 18.94 16.86
N ILE A 85 17.57 19.16 17.54
CA ILE A 85 17.37 20.30 18.44
C ILE A 85 17.15 19.76 19.85
N PRO A 86 18.11 19.92 20.78
CA PRO A 86 17.88 19.61 22.18
C PRO A 86 16.83 20.58 22.74
N ILE A 87 15.78 20.03 23.34
CA ILE A 87 14.72 20.78 23.99
C ILE A 87 14.95 20.71 25.49
N SER A 88 14.98 21.85 26.14
CA SER A 88 15.12 21.97 27.60
C SER A 88 13.94 22.72 28.22
N THR A 89 13.08 23.35 27.41
CA THR A 89 11.89 24.08 27.87
C THR A 89 10.75 23.95 26.87
N LEU A 90 9.51 23.96 27.36
CA LEU A 90 8.30 23.96 26.52
C LEU A 90 8.22 25.16 25.55
N ASN A 91 8.84 26.30 25.91
CA ASN A 91 8.86 27.48 25.03
C ASN A 91 9.70 27.27 23.75
N GLN A 92 10.70 26.38 23.78
CA GLN A 92 11.47 26.05 22.57
C GLN A 92 10.62 25.27 21.57
N LEU A 93 9.76 24.37 22.04
CA LEU A 93 8.84 23.61 21.19
C LEU A 93 7.96 24.55 20.35
N LYS A 94 7.51 25.67 20.93
CA LYS A 94 6.68 26.67 20.25
C LYS A 94 7.42 27.47 19.17
N LYS A 95 8.74 27.61 19.30
CA LYS A 95 9.57 28.45 18.41
C LYS A 95 10.19 27.67 17.26
N GLU A 96 10.50 26.40 17.50
CA GLU A 96 11.20 25.55 16.54
C GLU A 96 10.21 24.85 15.61
N ASN A 97 10.51 24.77 14.32
CA ASN A 97 9.74 23.98 13.36
C ASN A 97 10.27 22.55 13.36
N LEU A 98 9.46 21.63 13.88
CA LEU A 98 9.85 20.25 14.15
C LEU A 98 9.02 19.30 13.27
N GLU A 99 9.66 18.31 12.67
CA GLU A 99 8.96 17.19 12.03
C GLU A 99 8.63 16.11 13.05
N ILE A 100 9.53 15.92 14.03
CA ILE A 100 9.39 14.96 15.13
C ILE A 100 9.75 15.65 16.44
N VAL A 101 8.99 15.35 17.49
CA VAL A 101 9.39 15.57 18.88
C VAL A 101 9.46 14.22 19.58
N TYR A 102 10.65 13.85 20.03
CA TYR A 102 10.85 12.75 20.95
C TYR A 102 10.77 13.26 22.39
N VAL A 103 9.96 12.60 23.23
CA VAL A 103 9.78 12.91 24.64
C VAL A 103 10.25 11.71 25.47
N GLY A 104 11.35 11.89 26.19
CA GLY A 104 11.88 10.89 27.10
C GLY A 104 10.94 10.67 28.30
N SER A 105 10.99 9.48 28.89
CA SER A 105 10.03 9.04 29.92
C SER A 105 9.94 9.98 31.14
N ARG A 106 11.03 10.67 31.50
CA ARG A 106 11.07 11.65 32.59
C ARG A 106 10.16 12.85 32.34
N TYR A 107 9.91 13.20 31.07
CA TYR A 107 9.09 14.35 30.65
C TYR A 107 7.64 13.96 30.31
N ASN A 108 7.25 12.70 30.51
CA ASN A 108 5.85 12.27 30.36
C ASN A 108 4.84 13.10 31.17
N PRO A 109 5.14 13.62 32.38
CA PRO A 109 4.22 14.52 33.08
C PRO A 109 3.87 15.81 32.33
N GLU A 110 4.71 16.23 31.37
CA GLU A 110 4.52 17.44 30.56
C GLU A 110 3.97 17.14 29.15
N ILE A 111 3.58 15.90 28.87
CA ILE A 111 3.24 15.48 27.50
C ILE A 111 2.02 16.22 26.93
N VAL A 112 1.09 16.65 27.78
CA VAL A 112 -0.10 17.43 27.36
C VAL A 112 0.32 18.83 26.93
N GLU A 113 1.26 19.44 27.66
CA GLU A 113 1.86 20.72 27.34
C GLU A 113 2.75 20.63 26.09
N VAL A 114 3.47 19.53 25.91
CA VAL A 114 4.21 19.23 24.68
C VAL A 114 3.24 19.15 23.50
N PHE A 115 2.18 18.34 23.62
CA PHE A 115 1.15 18.17 22.58
C PHE A 115 0.58 19.51 22.16
N SER A 116 0.07 20.30 23.13
CA SER A 116 -0.49 21.63 22.86
C SER A 116 0.53 22.64 22.29
N SER A 117 1.82 22.48 22.55
CA SER A 117 2.87 23.35 22.01
C SER A 117 3.20 23.07 20.54
N VAL A 118 2.87 21.89 20.05
CA VAL A 118 3.15 21.47 18.66
C VAL A 118 1.90 21.12 17.86
N SER A 119 0.71 21.25 18.44
CA SER A 119 -0.56 21.02 17.74
C SER A 119 -0.75 21.91 16.51
N SER A 120 -1.37 21.35 15.49
CA SER A 120 -1.63 21.95 14.17
C SER A 120 -0.37 22.39 13.42
N ARG A 121 0.77 21.73 13.66
CA ARG A 121 2.07 22.06 13.05
C ARG A 121 2.69 20.88 12.31
N ASN A 122 1.90 19.83 12.05
CA ASN A 122 2.37 18.63 11.37
C ASN A 122 3.61 18.05 12.06
N THR A 123 3.57 17.93 13.39
CA THR A 123 4.68 17.44 14.21
C THR A 123 4.32 16.07 14.77
N LEU A 124 5.12 15.05 14.47
CA LEU A 124 4.92 13.72 15.02
C LEU A 124 5.44 13.68 16.47
N ILE A 125 4.59 13.29 17.41
CA ILE A 125 4.99 13.13 18.82
C ILE A 125 5.27 11.65 19.11
N ILE A 126 6.51 11.37 19.53
CA ILE A 126 6.97 10.05 19.93
C ILE A 126 7.35 10.10 21.41
N SER A 127 6.73 9.26 22.23
CA SER A 127 7.01 9.20 23.67
C SER A 127 7.62 7.86 24.09
N ASP A 128 8.26 7.85 25.26
CA ASP A 128 8.77 6.65 25.89
C ASP A 128 7.97 6.29 27.15
N ASN A 129 7.23 5.18 27.10
CA ASN A 129 6.43 4.62 28.19
C ASN A 129 5.42 5.63 28.81
N CYS A 130 4.80 6.45 27.97
CA CYS A 130 3.81 7.43 28.41
C CYS A 130 2.45 6.76 28.66
N GLN A 131 1.80 7.13 29.76
CA GLN A 131 0.48 6.60 30.13
C GLN A 131 -0.68 7.45 29.58
N ILE A 132 -0.42 8.71 29.21
CA ILE A 132 -1.41 9.66 28.69
C ILE A 132 -1.52 9.46 27.18
N LYS A 133 -2.33 8.49 26.80
CA LYS A 133 -2.46 8.00 25.42
C LYS A 133 -3.08 9.03 24.46
N GLU A 134 -3.82 9.99 25.01
CA GLU A 134 -4.50 11.07 24.30
C GLU A 134 -3.54 12.15 23.79
N ALA A 135 -2.32 12.23 24.34
CA ALA A 135 -1.34 13.28 24.03
C ALA A 135 -0.12 12.76 23.23
N VAL A 136 -0.18 11.54 22.70
CA VAL A 136 0.92 10.88 21.98
C VAL A 136 0.43 10.30 20.66
N MET A 137 1.34 10.13 19.70
CA MET A 137 1.03 9.50 18.41
C MET A 137 1.70 8.14 18.28
N ILE A 138 2.98 8.05 18.64
CA ILE A 138 3.69 6.78 18.81
C ILE A 138 4.22 6.75 20.23
N ASN A 139 3.98 5.65 20.93
CA ASN A 139 4.44 5.47 22.30
C ASN A 139 5.21 4.16 22.40
N PHE A 140 6.50 4.23 22.74
CA PHE A 140 7.26 3.03 23.06
C PHE A 140 6.72 2.42 24.36
N LEU A 141 6.61 1.10 24.38
CA LEU A 141 6.22 0.34 25.55
C LEU A 141 7.45 -0.36 26.16
N PRO A 142 7.44 -0.63 27.48
CA PRO A 142 8.42 -1.50 28.10
C PRO A 142 8.40 -2.88 27.43
N SER A 143 9.59 -3.43 27.17
CA SER A 143 9.74 -4.80 26.69
C SER A 143 10.53 -5.63 27.70
N ALA A 144 10.07 -6.85 27.96
CA ALA A 144 10.77 -7.80 28.80
C ALA A 144 11.95 -8.47 28.04
N GLU A 145 11.92 -8.43 26.71
CA GLU A 145 12.96 -8.98 25.84
C GLU A 145 13.87 -7.85 25.35
N LYS A 146 15.19 -8.03 25.48
CA LYS A 146 16.19 -6.99 25.16
C LYS A 146 16.18 -6.54 23.70
N ASP A 147 15.66 -7.37 22.80
CA ASP A 147 15.72 -7.12 21.34
C ASP A 147 14.35 -6.85 20.72
N ALA A 148 13.26 -6.92 21.50
CA ALA A 148 11.92 -6.62 21.01
C ALA A 148 11.52 -5.20 21.41
N VAL A 149 11.23 -4.33 20.44
CA VAL A 149 10.62 -3.04 20.70
C VAL A 149 9.13 -3.14 20.48
N LEU A 150 8.37 -2.88 21.55
CA LEU A 150 6.92 -2.77 21.49
C LEU A 150 6.54 -1.29 21.44
N PHE A 151 5.53 -0.96 20.66
CA PHE A 151 4.97 0.39 20.62
C PHE A 151 3.48 0.39 20.30
N GLU A 152 2.82 1.47 20.71
CA GLU A 152 1.44 1.74 20.36
C GLU A 152 1.36 2.92 19.39
N VAL A 153 0.44 2.85 18.44
CA VAL A 153 0.16 3.91 17.48
C VAL A 153 -1.24 4.47 17.70
N ASN A 154 -1.31 5.75 18.08
CA ASN A 154 -2.55 6.51 18.09
C ASN A 154 -2.75 7.19 16.72
N LYS A 155 -3.32 6.43 15.78
CA LYS A 155 -3.57 6.90 14.42
C LYS A 155 -4.51 8.10 14.37
N ARG A 156 -5.47 8.21 15.30
CA ARG A 156 -6.39 9.35 15.39
C ARG A 156 -5.62 10.65 15.61
N ASN A 157 -4.70 10.66 16.58
CA ASN A 157 -3.88 11.84 16.86
C ASN A 157 -2.99 12.22 15.69
N ALA A 158 -2.39 11.23 15.01
CA ALA A 158 -1.56 11.49 13.84
C ALA A 158 -2.36 12.10 12.67
N ILE A 159 -3.55 11.58 12.39
CA ILE A 159 -4.45 12.12 11.34
C ILE A 159 -4.88 13.55 11.66
N ASN A 160 -5.18 13.85 12.93
CA ASN A 160 -5.55 15.19 13.36
C ASN A 160 -4.40 16.21 13.19
N GLU A 161 -3.17 15.74 13.04
CA GLU A 161 -1.96 16.54 12.79
C GLU A 161 -1.50 16.42 11.32
N ASP A 162 -2.42 16.04 10.42
CA ASP A 162 -2.16 15.94 8.98
C ASP A 162 -0.98 15.00 8.65
N LEU A 163 -0.85 13.93 9.43
CA LEU A 163 0.12 12.86 9.21
C LEU A 163 -0.60 11.59 8.72
N ILE A 164 -0.04 10.95 7.70
CA ILE A 164 -0.46 9.61 7.29
C ILE A 164 0.50 8.61 7.92
N ILE A 165 -0.06 7.63 8.64
CA ILE A 165 0.69 6.46 9.11
C ILE A 165 0.30 5.25 8.25
N HIS A 166 1.30 4.68 7.57
CA HIS A 166 1.12 3.47 6.78
C HIS A 166 0.95 2.24 7.68
N PRO A 167 0.02 1.31 7.37
CA PRO A 167 -0.26 0.17 8.25
C PRO A 167 0.89 -0.80 8.48
N ASP A 168 1.83 -0.86 7.55
CA ASP A 168 3.03 -1.69 7.62
C ASP A 168 3.99 -1.27 8.74
N ILE A 169 3.83 -0.07 9.31
CA ILE A 169 4.55 0.36 10.51
C ILE A 169 4.43 -0.69 11.63
N LEU A 170 3.26 -1.34 11.75
CA LEU A 170 2.99 -2.32 12.81
C LEU A 170 3.82 -3.59 12.69
N LEU A 171 4.32 -3.92 11.48
CA LEU A 171 5.20 -5.07 11.26
C LEU A 171 6.53 -4.96 12.02
N MET A 172 6.86 -3.77 12.52
CA MET A 172 8.06 -3.53 13.34
C MET A 172 7.86 -3.84 14.83
N GLY A 173 6.70 -4.35 15.26
CA GLY A 173 6.40 -4.66 16.67
C GLY A 173 5.35 -3.73 17.30
N GLY A 174 4.53 -3.08 16.47
CA GLY A 174 3.54 -2.10 16.90
C GLY A 174 2.12 -2.65 16.99
N THR A 175 1.28 -2.01 17.79
CA THR A 175 -0.19 -2.19 17.76
C THR A 175 -0.90 -0.84 17.66
N TYR A 176 -2.12 -0.81 17.14
CA TYR A 176 -2.94 0.42 17.21
C TYR A 176 -3.55 0.58 18.60
N LEU A 177 -3.60 1.82 19.10
CA LEU A 177 -4.24 2.16 20.37
C LEU A 177 -5.75 1.88 20.38
N ASP A 178 -6.41 2.10 19.24
CA ASP A 178 -7.86 1.97 19.07
C ASP A 178 -8.17 0.99 17.93
N VAL A 179 -7.85 -0.28 18.16
CA VAL A 179 -8.10 -1.40 17.22
C VAL A 179 -9.60 -1.50 16.90
N ARG A 180 -10.48 -1.19 17.84
CA ARG A 180 -11.91 -1.53 17.71
C ARG A 180 -12.67 -0.67 16.70
N ALA A 181 -12.39 0.63 16.65
CA ALA A 181 -13.06 1.52 15.70
C ALA A 181 -12.60 1.27 14.25
N LEU A 182 -11.28 1.11 14.06
CA LEU A 182 -10.69 0.86 12.74
C LEU A 182 -11.11 -0.49 12.15
N PHE A 183 -11.11 -1.56 12.96
CA PHE A 183 -11.58 -2.86 12.51
C PHE A 183 -13.07 -2.85 12.17
N ARG A 184 -13.89 -2.13 12.94
CA ARG A 184 -15.33 -2.00 12.65
C ARG A 184 -15.60 -1.29 11.32
N GLU A 185 -14.87 -0.21 11.02
CA GLU A 185 -14.97 0.47 9.73
C GLU A 185 -14.59 -0.48 8.58
N LYS A 186 -13.50 -1.22 8.74
CA LYS A 186 -13.03 -2.18 7.73
C LYS A 186 -13.97 -3.37 7.54
N GLU A 187 -14.56 -3.90 8.62
CA GLU A 187 -15.59 -4.93 8.53
C GLU A 187 -16.82 -4.42 7.76
N LEU A 188 -17.26 -3.18 8.03
CA LEU A 188 -18.38 -2.58 7.31
C LEU A 188 -18.07 -2.39 5.82
N GLU A 189 -16.85 -1.96 5.48
CA GLU A 189 -16.40 -1.84 4.09
C GLU A 189 -16.35 -3.21 3.39
N LEU A 190 -15.80 -4.23 4.06
CA LEU A 190 -15.73 -5.59 3.55
C LEU A 190 -17.12 -6.19 3.30
N VAL A 191 -18.09 -5.91 4.18
CA VAL A 191 -19.48 -6.33 3.99
C VAL A 191 -20.08 -5.70 2.73
N LYS A 192 -19.89 -4.38 2.54
CA LYS A 192 -20.37 -3.67 1.34
C LYS A 192 -19.73 -4.20 0.05
N GLU A 193 -18.44 -4.51 0.07
CA GLU A 193 -17.75 -5.09 -1.09
C GLU A 193 -18.27 -6.50 -1.40
N LYS A 194 -18.51 -7.34 -0.38
CA LYS A 194 -19.10 -8.67 -0.56
C LYS A 194 -20.50 -8.61 -1.17
N GLU A 195 -21.31 -7.63 -0.75
CA GLU A 195 -22.64 -7.41 -1.33
C GLU A 195 -22.56 -6.99 -2.80
N LYS A 196 -21.69 -6.04 -3.15
CA LYS A 196 -21.45 -5.64 -4.55
C LYS A 196 -20.97 -6.81 -5.40
N LEU A 197 -20.06 -7.63 -4.87
CA LEU A 197 -19.56 -8.81 -5.58
C LEU A 197 -20.67 -9.83 -5.82
N LYS A 198 -21.56 -10.04 -4.85
CA LYS A 198 -22.73 -10.92 -5.01
C LYS A 198 -23.65 -10.42 -6.12
N GLN A 199 -23.99 -9.13 -6.11
CA GLN A 199 -24.83 -8.52 -7.15
C GLN A 199 -24.19 -8.63 -8.54
N SER A 200 -22.89 -8.37 -8.65
CA SER A 200 -22.16 -8.52 -9.91
C SER A 200 -22.17 -9.96 -10.42
N LYS A 201 -22.01 -10.96 -9.54
CA LYS A 201 -22.11 -12.38 -9.92
C LYS A 201 -23.51 -12.75 -10.42
N GLU A 202 -24.56 -12.28 -9.75
CA GLU A 202 -25.94 -12.50 -10.16
C GLU A 202 -26.24 -11.87 -11.52
N GLU A 203 -25.72 -10.66 -11.77
CA GLU A 203 -25.84 -9.98 -13.06
C GLU A 203 -25.12 -10.74 -14.19
N VAL A 204 -23.91 -11.26 -13.94
CA VAL A 204 -23.17 -12.08 -14.91
C VAL A 204 -23.94 -13.36 -15.24
N ILE A 205 -24.53 -14.03 -14.25
CA ILE A 205 -25.36 -15.22 -14.48
C ILE A 205 -26.57 -14.86 -15.35
N ARG A 206 -27.23 -13.73 -15.07
CA ARG A 206 -28.38 -13.24 -15.86
C ARG A 206 -27.98 -12.95 -17.31
N GLN A 207 -26.86 -12.27 -17.52
CA GLN A 207 -26.36 -11.94 -18.86
C GLN A 207 -26.03 -13.21 -19.65
N ASN A 208 -25.39 -14.21 -19.02
CA ASN A 208 -25.11 -15.49 -19.66
C ASN A 208 -26.40 -16.22 -20.07
N GLN A 209 -27.46 -16.17 -19.26
CA GLN A 209 -28.76 -16.75 -19.63
C GLN A 209 -29.41 -16.01 -20.81
N ILE A 210 -29.26 -14.69 -20.89
CA ILE A 210 -29.76 -13.88 -22.01
C ILE A 210 -28.99 -14.24 -23.28
N ILE A 211 -27.66 -14.35 -23.21
CA ILE A 211 -26.81 -14.75 -24.34
C ILE A 211 -27.22 -16.13 -24.85
N GLN A 212 -27.40 -17.12 -23.96
CA GLN A 212 -27.86 -18.46 -24.36
C GLN A 212 -29.21 -18.43 -25.11
N LYS A 213 -30.16 -17.60 -24.66
CA LYS A 213 -31.44 -17.43 -25.36
C LYS A 213 -31.27 -16.76 -26.72
N GLN A 214 -30.37 -15.78 -26.82
CA GLN A 214 -30.05 -15.13 -28.09
C GLN A 214 -29.38 -16.11 -29.06
N ASP A 215 -28.46 -16.95 -28.60
CA ASP A 215 -27.80 -17.96 -29.43
C ASP A 215 -28.80 -19.00 -29.97
N GLN A 216 -29.77 -19.41 -29.15
CA GLN A 216 -30.88 -20.27 -29.59
C GLN A 216 -31.71 -19.59 -30.68
N LEU A 217 -32.07 -18.32 -30.47
CA LEU A 217 -32.84 -17.55 -31.45
C LEU A 217 -32.06 -17.38 -32.77
N ILE A 218 -30.76 -17.10 -32.69
CA ILE A 218 -29.88 -16.99 -33.86
C ILE A 218 -29.86 -18.32 -34.62
N SER A 219 -29.68 -19.44 -33.92
CA SER A 219 -29.67 -20.78 -34.52
C SER A 219 -30.99 -21.10 -35.23
N GLU A 220 -32.14 -20.72 -34.65
CA GLU A 220 -33.44 -20.86 -35.30
C GLU A 220 -33.55 -19.99 -36.57
N LYS A 221 -33.09 -18.73 -36.50
CA LYS A 221 -33.11 -17.82 -37.65
C LYS A 221 -32.20 -18.32 -38.78
N GLU A 222 -31.03 -18.87 -38.45
CA GLU A 222 -30.11 -19.47 -39.43
C GLU A 222 -30.76 -20.66 -40.14
N SER A 223 -31.44 -21.55 -39.41
CA SER A 223 -32.17 -22.68 -40.00
C SER A 223 -33.29 -22.22 -40.95
N ILE A 224 -34.03 -21.17 -40.57
CA ILE A 224 -35.05 -20.56 -41.43
C ILE A 224 -34.42 -19.99 -42.70
N ILE A 225 -33.32 -19.24 -42.58
CA ILE A 225 -32.59 -18.67 -43.73
C ILE A 225 -32.12 -19.77 -44.66
N GLN A 226 -31.55 -20.86 -44.14
CA GLN A 226 -31.14 -22.01 -44.95
C GLN A 226 -32.32 -22.62 -45.72
N SER A 227 -33.48 -22.76 -45.07
CA SER A 227 -34.69 -23.28 -45.73
C SER A 227 -35.19 -22.36 -46.84
N PHE A 228 -35.13 -21.04 -46.65
CA PHE A 228 -35.49 -20.07 -47.69
C PHE A 228 -34.51 -20.09 -48.85
N ASN A 229 -33.20 -20.16 -48.59
CA ASN A 229 -32.19 -20.29 -49.63
C ASN A 229 -32.42 -21.54 -50.49
N HIS A 230 -32.77 -22.67 -49.88
CA HIS A 230 -33.10 -23.89 -50.63
C HIS A 230 -34.35 -23.73 -51.51
N LYS A 231 -35.40 -23.06 -51.00
CA LYS A 231 -36.61 -22.75 -51.79
C LYS A 231 -36.32 -21.83 -52.97
N ILE A 232 -35.51 -20.79 -52.76
CA ILE A 232 -35.10 -19.86 -53.81
C ILE A 232 -34.33 -20.61 -54.89
N GLN A 233 -33.35 -21.44 -54.54
CA GLN A 233 -32.61 -22.25 -55.51
C GLN A 233 -33.52 -23.16 -56.33
N LYS A 234 -34.53 -23.77 -55.70
CA LYS A 234 -35.52 -24.59 -56.41
C LYS A 234 -36.34 -23.75 -57.40
N GLN A 235 -36.82 -22.59 -56.97
CA GLN A 235 -37.58 -21.67 -57.82
C GLN A 235 -36.73 -21.13 -58.99
N GLU A 236 -35.46 -20.82 -58.77
CA GLU A 236 -34.52 -20.41 -59.82
C GLU A 236 -34.33 -21.51 -60.87
N SER A 237 -34.21 -22.78 -60.44
CA SER A 237 -34.11 -23.93 -61.35
C SER A 237 -35.39 -24.14 -62.17
N GLU A 238 -36.57 -23.99 -61.54
CA GLU A 238 -37.87 -24.07 -62.21
C GLU A 238 -38.06 -22.94 -63.22
N LEU A 239 -37.74 -21.69 -62.84
CA LEU A 239 -37.78 -20.53 -63.73
C LEU A 239 -36.85 -20.70 -64.93
N LYS A 240 -35.65 -21.27 -64.70
CA LYS A 240 -34.72 -21.57 -65.78
C LYS A 240 -35.30 -22.57 -66.77
N LYS A 241 -35.94 -23.65 -66.29
CA LYS A 241 -36.61 -24.63 -67.16
C LYS A 241 -37.74 -24.00 -67.97
N GLN A 242 -38.59 -23.21 -67.32
CA GLN A 242 -39.68 -22.51 -67.99
C GLN A 242 -39.19 -21.54 -69.06
N LYS A 243 -38.06 -20.86 -68.80
CA LYS A 243 -37.40 -20.01 -69.79
C LYS A 243 -36.87 -20.82 -70.97
N ASP A 244 -36.15 -21.91 -70.69
CA ASP A 244 -35.60 -22.79 -71.73
C ASP A 244 -36.73 -23.39 -72.60
N GLU A 245 -37.89 -23.73 -72.02
CA GLU A 245 -39.10 -24.18 -72.75
C GLU A 245 -39.74 -23.06 -73.59
N LEU A 246 -39.83 -21.84 -73.06
CA LEU A 246 -40.37 -20.69 -73.77
C LEU A 246 -39.52 -20.35 -74.99
N ASP A 247 -38.19 -20.36 -74.83
CA ASP A 247 -37.23 -20.11 -75.91
C ASP A 247 -37.41 -21.16 -77.03
N PHE A 248 -37.58 -22.44 -76.67
CA PHE A 248 -37.88 -23.52 -77.65
C PHE A 248 -39.20 -23.31 -78.40
N LEU A 249 -40.29 -22.98 -77.68
CA LEU A 249 -41.59 -22.72 -78.30
C LEU A 249 -41.55 -21.49 -79.23
N MET A 250 -40.79 -20.46 -78.87
CA MET A 250 -40.58 -19.30 -79.73
C MET A 250 -39.86 -19.67 -81.03
N GLU A 251 -38.80 -20.49 -80.96
CA GLU A 251 -38.12 -21.00 -82.16
C GLU A 251 -39.06 -21.82 -83.06
N GLU A 252 -39.91 -22.66 -82.48
CA GLU A 252 -40.87 -23.48 -83.23
C GLU A 252 -41.91 -22.61 -83.96
N ILE A 253 -42.41 -21.56 -83.29
CA ILE A 253 -43.33 -20.58 -83.90
C ILE A 253 -42.66 -19.83 -85.04
N GLU A 254 -41.41 -19.41 -84.86
CA GLU A 254 -40.63 -18.71 -85.89
C GLU A 254 -40.48 -19.58 -87.14
N GLN A 255 -40.11 -20.85 -86.96
CA GLN A 255 -40.00 -21.83 -88.06
C GLN A 255 -41.33 -22.05 -88.78
N LYS A 256 -42.44 -22.18 -88.04
CA LYS A 256 -43.79 -22.33 -88.61
C LYS A 256 -44.23 -21.11 -89.41
N LYS A 257 -43.90 -19.89 -88.97
CA LYS A 257 -44.19 -18.66 -89.73
C LYS A 257 -43.43 -18.63 -91.06
N VAL A 258 -42.15 -18.95 -91.06
CA VAL A 258 -41.34 -19.01 -92.30
C VAL A 258 -41.93 -20.00 -93.32
N LEU A 259 -42.43 -21.16 -92.86
CA LEU A 259 -43.08 -22.14 -93.72
C LEU A 259 -44.43 -21.67 -94.30
N LEU A 260 -45.16 -20.83 -93.57
CA LEU A 260 -46.43 -20.25 -94.01
C LEU A 260 -46.24 -19.11 -95.01
N GLU A 261 -45.13 -18.37 -94.93
CA GLU A 261 -44.79 -17.31 -95.89
C GLU A 261 -44.20 -17.86 -97.22
N GLN A 262 -43.84 -19.14 -97.26
CA GLN A 262 -43.29 -19.82 -98.45
C GLN A 262 -44.34 -20.62 -99.27
N ASN A 263 -45.61 -20.62 -98.85
CA ASN A 263 -46.75 -21.19 -99.58
C ASN A 263 -47.72 -20.09 -100.00
#